data_AF-A0A9P4P286-F1
#
_entry.id   AF-A0A9P4P286-F1
#
_cell.length_a   1.000
_cell.length_b   1.000
_cell.length_c   1.000
_cell.angle_alpha   90.00
_cell.angle_beta   90.00
_cell.angle_gamma   90.00
#
_symmetry.space_group_name_H-M   'P 1'
#
loop_
_entity.id
_entity.type
_entity.pdbx_description
1 polymer ?
#
loop_
_entity_poly.entity_id
_entity_poly.type
_entity_poly.pdbx_seq_one_letter_code
_entity_poly.pdbx_strand_id
1 'polypeptide(L)'
;MSDTKSASSDMAMSTTPIFIYQEIIHADAVSFIHGKRLYAGLEKPAQRVATEFGITSERVIEEFRRLIAIKVFTNGTNADKISPTPLMDELWHSAILDTQLYADLQAASKMTLHHRPNGASPQEHAQREIQLSSMKALYENFFYDIPLHYRLRKYKSTRPAHHPRVLMQILVKTLTGKTMTLDVDHRDTVEDLKAQIQGVEGIPIDQQRLIFVGKQLEDMRTLADYSMVKNSLIHLVLRPSGC
;
A
#
# COMPACT_ATOMS: atom_id res chain seq x y z
N MET A 1 4.41 17.85 -44.42
CA MET A 1 5.60 17.79 -43.54
C MET A 1 5.08 17.97 -42.12
N SER A 2 4.70 16.86 -41.49
CA SER A 2 5.49 16.20 -40.41
C SER A 2 5.32 16.98 -39.10
N ASP A 3 4.41 16.54 -38.22
CA ASP A 3 4.73 15.80 -36.97
C ASP A 3 5.16 16.77 -35.85
N THR A 4 4.66 16.80 -34.60
CA THR A 4 4.25 15.72 -33.70
C THR A 4 3.45 16.25 -32.48
N LYS A 5 2.56 15.38 -31.99
CA LYS A 5 1.99 15.24 -30.63
C LYS A 5 2.51 16.13 -29.49
N SER A 6 1.57 16.76 -28.78
CA SER A 6 1.59 16.85 -27.31
C SER A 6 0.26 16.30 -26.79
N ALA A 7 0.22 15.00 -26.57
CA ALA A 7 -0.81 14.39 -25.74
C ALA A 7 -0.41 14.67 -24.28
N SER A 8 -1.09 15.62 -23.66
CA SER A 8 -1.08 15.81 -22.22
C SER A 8 -1.78 14.61 -21.59
N SER A 9 -1.02 13.56 -21.32
CA SER A 9 -1.47 12.43 -20.51
C SER A 9 -1.36 12.87 -19.05
N ASP A 10 -2.43 13.47 -18.54
CA ASP A 10 -2.68 13.56 -17.10
C ASP A 10 -2.63 12.14 -16.53
N MET A 11 -1.47 11.81 -15.96
CA MET A 11 -1.22 10.52 -15.33
C MET A 11 -1.93 10.56 -13.98
N ALA A 12 -3.17 10.06 -13.99
CA ALA A 12 -4.03 9.92 -12.84
C ALA A 12 -3.23 9.47 -11.61
N MET A 13 -3.36 10.26 -10.54
CA MET A 13 -2.78 9.96 -9.25
C MET A 13 -3.27 8.60 -8.78
N SER A 14 -2.38 7.61 -8.85
CA SER A 14 -2.57 6.33 -8.15
C SER A 14 -2.40 6.60 -6.67
N THR A 15 -3.49 7.03 -6.02
CA THR A 15 -3.60 7.12 -4.57
C THR A 15 -3.82 5.71 -4.03
N THR A 16 -2.74 5.03 -3.71
CA THR A 16 -2.78 3.82 -2.87
C THR A 16 -3.53 4.18 -1.58
N PRO A 17 -4.50 3.38 -1.10
CA PRO A 17 -5.35 3.79 0.02
C PRO A 17 -4.54 3.90 1.32
N ILE A 18 -4.42 5.14 1.81
CA ILE A 18 -3.62 5.65 2.94
C ILE A 18 -4.04 5.08 4.32
N PHE A 19 -5.08 4.23 4.39
CA PHE A 19 -5.82 4.01 5.64
C PHE A 19 -5.68 2.61 6.27
N ILE A 20 -5.10 1.61 5.59
CA ILE A 20 -5.14 0.21 6.06
C ILE A 20 -4.42 0.01 7.40
N TYR A 21 -3.27 0.67 7.60
CA TYR A 21 -2.48 0.49 8.82
C TYR A 21 -2.96 1.36 9.99
N GLN A 22 -3.79 2.38 9.74
CA GLN A 22 -4.23 3.32 10.77
C GLN A 22 -5.08 2.65 11.86
N GLU A 23 -5.72 1.52 11.52
CA GLU A 23 -6.52 0.70 12.45
C GLU A 23 -5.69 -0.41 13.13
N ILE A 24 -4.46 -0.65 12.65
CA ILE A 24 -3.64 -1.80 13.08
C ILE A 24 -2.55 -1.39 14.08
N ILE A 25 -1.98 -0.19 13.91
CA ILE A 25 -0.95 0.33 14.82
C ILE A 25 -1.55 1.38 15.76
N HIS A 26 -0.91 1.62 16.91
CA HIS A 26 -1.42 2.54 17.92
C HIS A 26 -1.60 3.97 17.38
N ALA A 27 -2.68 4.64 17.80
CA ALA A 27 -3.09 5.95 17.30
C ALA A 27 -2.00 7.04 17.42
N ASP A 28 -1.17 7.00 18.47
CA ASP A 28 -0.05 7.94 18.64
C ASP A 28 0.98 7.82 17.50
N ALA A 29 1.27 6.59 17.07
CA ALA A 29 2.17 6.33 15.95
C ALA A 29 1.57 6.84 14.64
N VAL A 30 0.27 6.59 14.41
CA VAL A 30 -0.47 7.08 13.23
C VAL A 30 -0.45 8.61 13.18
N SER A 31 -0.79 9.26 14.28
CA SER A 31 -0.81 10.72 14.40
C SER A 31 0.57 11.31 14.09
N PHE A 32 1.63 10.69 14.62
CA PHE A 32 2.99 11.16 14.38
C PHE A 32 3.44 11.01 12.93
N ILE A 33 3.25 9.84 12.31
CA ILE A 33 3.74 9.59 10.94
C ILE A 33 3.00 10.40 9.87
N HIS A 34 1.75 10.79 10.15
CA HIS A 34 1.00 11.73 9.31
C HIS A 34 1.14 13.19 9.74
N GLY A 35 1.81 13.44 10.87
CA GLY A 35 1.94 14.75 11.48
C GLY A 35 2.96 15.66 10.78
N LYS A 36 2.80 16.97 11.02
CA LYS A 36 3.69 18.02 10.51
C LYS A 36 5.15 17.81 10.93
N ARG A 37 5.37 17.25 12.12
CA ARG A 37 6.72 17.02 12.68
C ARG A 37 7.54 16.05 11.82
N LEU A 38 6.95 14.93 11.41
CA LEU A 38 7.61 13.97 10.52
C LEU A 38 7.92 14.61 9.17
N TYR A 39 6.93 15.27 8.57
CA TYR A 39 7.09 15.92 7.27
C TYR A 39 8.24 16.95 7.30
N ALA A 40 8.26 17.85 8.29
CA ALA A 40 9.29 18.87 8.41
C ALA A 40 10.70 18.28 8.59
N GLY A 41 10.84 17.18 9.32
CA GLY A 41 12.13 16.50 9.50
C GLY A 41 12.62 15.78 8.25
N LEU A 42 11.69 15.27 7.42
CA LEU A 42 12.01 14.48 6.23
C LEU A 42 12.02 15.28 4.92
N GLU A 43 11.48 16.50 4.88
CA GLU A 43 11.29 17.26 3.64
C GLU A 43 12.58 17.38 2.80
N LYS A 44 13.66 17.92 3.39
CA LYS A 44 14.94 18.09 2.69
C LYS A 44 15.60 16.75 2.33
N PRO A 45 15.74 15.78 3.25
CA PRO A 45 16.23 14.45 2.89
C PRO A 45 15.42 13.76 1.79
N ALA A 46 14.10 13.83 1.85
CA ALA A 46 13.19 13.22 0.89
C ALA A 46 13.33 13.88 -0.49
N GLN A 47 13.53 15.20 -0.58
CA GLN A 47 13.81 15.88 -1.85
C GLN A 47 15.11 15.40 -2.51
N ARG A 48 16.17 15.15 -1.71
CA ARG A 48 17.43 14.59 -2.22
C ARG A 48 17.23 13.19 -2.81
N VAL A 49 16.60 12.30 -2.04
CA VAL A 49 16.28 10.93 -2.50
C VAL A 49 15.35 10.96 -3.71
N ALA A 50 14.33 11.82 -3.70
CA ALA A 50 13.41 11.99 -4.81
C ALA A 50 14.13 12.36 -6.12
N THR A 51 15.10 13.27 -6.03
CA THR A 51 15.92 13.70 -7.17
C THR A 51 16.76 12.56 -7.75
N GLU A 52 17.41 11.75 -6.91
CA GLU A 52 18.24 10.62 -7.33
C GLU A 52 17.44 9.52 -8.06
N PHE A 53 16.22 9.27 -7.57
CA PHE A 53 15.35 8.22 -8.06
C PHE A 53 14.34 8.68 -9.13
N GLY A 54 14.30 9.99 -9.45
CA GLY A 54 13.40 10.55 -10.45
C GLY A 54 11.92 10.42 -10.08
N ILE A 55 11.60 10.63 -8.81
CA ILE A 55 10.24 10.60 -8.25
C ILE A 55 9.98 11.89 -7.45
N THR A 56 8.78 12.05 -6.87
CA THR A 56 8.48 13.22 -6.03
C THR A 56 8.79 12.95 -4.55
N SER A 57 9.08 13.99 -3.79
CA SER A 57 9.31 13.91 -2.33
C SER A 57 8.14 13.30 -1.58
N GLU A 58 6.91 13.55 -2.04
CA GLU A 58 5.69 13.03 -1.43
C GLU A 58 5.66 11.51 -1.50
N ARG A 59 6.09 10.92 -2.63
CA ARG A 59 6.16 9.46 -2.77
C ARG A 59 7.22 8.84 -1.87
N VAL A 60 8.33 9.53 -1.64
CA VAL A 60 9.39 9.07 -0.72
C VAL A 60 8.89 9.13 0.72
N ILE A 61 8.25 10.23 1.13
CA ILE A 61 7.69 10.40 2.47
C ILE A 61 6.58 9.37 2.72
N GLU A 62 5.73 9.11 1.71
CA GLU A 62 4.69 8.10 1.82
C GLU A 62 5.25 6.68 2.00
N GLU A 63 6.30 6.34 1.25
CA GLU A 63 6.98 5.06 1.44
C GLU A 63 7.66 4.97 2.82
N PHE A 64 8.17 6.09 3.35
CA PHE A 64 8.71 6.13 4.71
C PHE A 64 7.63 5.84 5.74
N ARG A 65 6.43 6.43 5.60
CA ARG A 65 5.29 6.12 6.50
C ARG A 65 4.96 4.64 6.50
N ARG A 66 4.94 4.01 5.32
CA ARG A 66 4.70 2.57 5.17
C ARG A 66 5.79 1.73 5.85
N LEU A 67 7.06 2.12 5.70
CA LEU A 67 8.17 1.48 6.43
C LEU A 67 7.98 1.59 7.95
N ILE A 68 7.66 2.79 8.46
CA ILE A 68 7.41 2.97 9.90
C ILE A 68 6.25 2.11 10.35
N ALA A 69 5.12 2.10 9.63
CA ALA A 69 3.95 1.32 10.01
C ALA A 69 4.27 -0.18 10.16
N ILE A 70 5.02 -0.77 9.22
CA ILE A 70 5.48 -2.16 9.34
C ILE A 70 6.42 -2.35 10.52
N LYS A 71 7.35 -1.41 10.76
CA LYS A 71 8.28 -1.50 11.88
C LYS A 71 7.56 -1.43 13.23
N VAL A 72 6.55 -0.57 13.35
CA VAL A 72 5.68 -0.50 14.55
C VAL A 72 4.89 -1.80 14.72
N PHE A 73 4.30 -2.31 13.65
CA PHE A 73 3.54 -3.56 13.68
C PHE A 73 4.38 -4.79 14.09
N THR A 74 5.64 -4.84 13.66
CA THR A 74 6.56 -5.97 13.91
C THR A 74 7.43 -5.81 15.17
N ASN A 75 7.26 -4.69 15.90
CA ASN A 75 8.03 -4.36 17.09
C ASN A 75 7.96 -5.52 18.11
N GLY A 76 9.13 -5.92 18.65
CA GLY A 76 9.25 -6.98 19.66
C GLY A 76 9.20 -8.44 19.17
N THR A 77 8.66 -8.75 17.98
CA THR A 77 8.57 -10.16 17.50
C THR A 77 9.41 -10.44 16.26
N ASN A 78 9.55 -9.48 15.35
CA ASN A 78 10.25 -9.66 14.06
C ASN A 78 11.06 -8.43 13.61
N ALA A 79 11.29 -7.45 14.50
CA ALA A 79 11.97 -6.20 14.16
C ALA A 79 13.39 -6.40 13.55
N ASP A 80 14.12 -7.42 14.01
CA ASP A 80 15.46 -7.78 13.52
C ASP A 80 15.45 -8.52 12.16
N LYS A 81 14.27 -8.94 11.70
CA LYS A 81 14.09 -9.74 10.47
C LYS A 81 13.69 -8.90 9.26
N ILE A 82 13.64 -7.58 9.39
CA ILE A 82 13.20 -6.68 8.34
C ILE A 82 14.21 -5.56 8.10
N SER A 83 14.57 -5.35 6.84
CA SER A 83 15.53 -4.32 6.43
C SER A 83 14.87 -3.32 5.49
N PRO A 84 15.12 -2.00 5.64
CA PRO A 84 14.68 -1.02 4.67
C PRO A 84 15.16 -1.40 3.26
N THR A 85 14.35 -1.11 2.24
CA THR A 85 14.82 -1.18 0.85
C THR A 85 15.92 -0.16 0.62
N PRO A 86 16.82 -0.30 -0.36
CA PRO A 86 17.89 0.68 -0.60
C PRO A 86 17.39 2.12 -0.74
N LEU A 87 16.22 2.32 -1.37
CA LEU A 87 15.59 3.66 -1.48
C LEU A 87 15.21 4.23 -0.10
N MET A 88 14.72 3.37 0.80
CA MET A 88 14.35 3.77 2.16
C MET A 88 15.55 3.82 3.10
N ASP A 89 16.59 3.05 2.83
CA ASP A 89 17.83 3.03 3.60
C ASP A 89 18.46 4.43 3.58
N GLU A 90 18.55 5.09 2.42
CA GLU A 90 19.05 6.47 2.29
C GLU A 90 18.27 7.48 3.15
N LEU A 91 16.94 7.41 3.12
CA LEU A 91 16.09 8.30 3.91
C LEU A 91 16.18 7.96 5.41
N TRP A 92 16.25 6.68 5.75
CA TRP A 92 16.39 6.17 7.10
C TRP A 92 17.67 6.66 7.79
N HIS A 93 18.81 6.65 7.09
CA HIS A 93 20.06 7.20 7.59
C HIS A 93 19.91 8.70 7.91
N SER A 94 19.27 9.47 7.02
CA SER A 94 19.02 10.89 7.26
C SER A 94 18.10 11.12 8.46
N ALA A 95 17.08 10.28 8.65
CA ALA A 95 16.12 10.41 9.75
C ALA A 95 16.74 10.11 11.12
N ILE A 96 17.69 9.17 11.22
CA ILE A 96 18.39 8.83 12.47
C ILE A 96 19.34 9.95 12.91
N LEU A 97 19.91 10.70 11.96
CA LEU A 97 20.82 11.80 12.27
C LEU A 97 20.09 13.02 12.86
N ASP A 98 18.79 13.19 12.60
CA ASP A 98 17.94 14.11 13.35
C ASP A 98 17.54 13.45 14.68
N THR A 99 18.39 13.63 15.69
CA THR A 99 18.24 12.99 17.00
C THR A 99 16.92 13.36 17.69
N GLN A 100 16.37 14.56 17.43
CA GLN A 100 15.08 14.96 17.97
C GLN A 100 13.93 14.27 17.22
N LEU A 101 13.97 14.18 15.89
CA LEU A 101 12.96 13.48 15.11
C LEU A 101 12.93 12.00 15.49
N TYR A 102 14.11 11.42 15.66
CA TYR A 102 14.28 10.05 16.07
C TYR A 102 13.72 9.80 17.48
N ALA A 103 14.00 10.69 18.44
CA ALA A 103 13.44 10.60 19.79
C ALA A 103 11.90 10.72 19.78
N ASP A 104 11.36 11.69 19.04
CA ASP A 104 9.91 11.89 18.89
C ASP A 104 9.25 10.65 18.27
N LEU A 105 9.89 10.06 17.24
CA LEU A 105 9.43 8.84 16.60
C LEU A 105 9.44 7.65 17.55
N GLN A 106 10.53 7.44 18.31
CA GLN A 106 10.60 6.35 19.30
C GLN A 106 9.52 6.51 20.38
N ALA A 107 9.30 7.72 20.87
CA ALA A 107 8.27 8.01 21.86
C ALA A 107 6.86 7.73 21.32
N ALA A 108 6.54 8.22 20.12
CA ALA A 108 5.22 8.03 19.51
C ALA A 108 4.96 6.56 19.10
N SER A 109 5.99 5.85 18.65
CA SER A 109 5.87 4.48 18.15
C SER A 109 6.08 3.39 19.21
N LYS A 110 6.59 3.75 20.40
CA LYS A 110 7.01 2.82 21.46
C LYS A 110 7.97 1.74 20.96
N MET A 111 8.79 2.09 19.97
CA MET A 111 9.66 1.16 19.26
C MET A 111 11.13 1.41 19.60
N THR A 112 11.86 0.33 19.86
CA THR A 112 13.33 0.37 19.96
C THR A 112 13.90 0.11 18.57
N LEU A 113 14.32 1.18 17.91
CA LEU A 113 14.91 1.10 16.58
C LEU A 113 16.38 0.67 16.68
N HIS A 114 16.64 -0.62 16.47
CA HIS A 114 18.01 -1.13 16.37
C HIS A 114 18.56 -0.85 14.96
N HIS A 115 19.66 -0.08 14.89
CA HIS A 115 20.43 0.11 13.66
C HIS A 115 21.61 -0.86 13.66
N ARG A 116 21.69 -1.77 12.67
CA ARG A 116 22.87 -2.62 12.47
C ARG A 116 23.72 -2.03 11.34
N PRO A 117 24.90 -1.46 11.62
CA PRO A 117 25.70 -0.71 10.65
C PRO A 117 26.55 -1.58 9.69
N ASN A 118 26.60 -2.89 9.87
CA ASN A 118 27.53 -3.76 9.13
C ASN A 118 26.77 -4.63 8.12
N GLY A 119 27.10 -4.48 6.84
CA GLY A 119 26.49 -5.24 5.74
C GLY A 119 27.51 -5.65 4.66
N ALA A 120 28.74 -5.95 5.06
CA ALA A 120 29.86 -6.11 4.12
C ALA A 120 30.34 -7.57 3.95
N SER A 121 29.82 -8.54 4.72
CA SER A 121 30.18 -9.95 4.53
C SER A 121 29.19 -10.71 3.63
N PRO A 122 29.62 -11.75 2.90
CA PRO A 122 28.74 -12.59 2.09
C PRO A 122 27.57 -13.24 2.86
N GLN A 123 27.80 -13.65 4.11
CA GLN A 123 26.71 -14.16 4.97
C GLN A 123 25.70 -13.06 5.32
N GLU A 124 26.16 -11.84 5.58
CA GLU A 124 25.27 -10.69 5.84
C GLU A 124 24.51 -10.25 4.59
N HIS A 125 25.09 -10.37 3.39
CA HIS A 125 24.37 -10.14 2.14
C HIS A 125 23.22 -11.15 1.97
N ALA A 126 23.46 -12.44 2.20
CA ALA A 126 22.41 -13.45 2.15
C ALA A 126 21.32 -13.19 3.22
N GLN A 127 21.72 -12.76 4.41
CA GLN A 127 20.78 -12.40 5.47
C GLN A 127 19.99 -11.13 5.15
N ARG A 128 20.60 -10.13 4.50
CA ARG A 128 19.93 -8.92 4.01
C ARG A 128 18.90 -9.27 2.94
N GLU A 129 19.21 -10.16 2.00
CA GLU A 129 18.24 -10.64 1.00
C GLU A 129 17.05 -11.35 1.65
N ILE A 130 17.27 -12.17 2.68
CA ILE A 130 16.18 -12.79 3.46
C ILE A 130 15.33 -11.73 4.17
N GLN A 131 15.95 -10.70 4.75
CA GLN A 131 15.24 -9.61 5.41
C GLN A 131 14.46 -8.74 4.42
N LEU A 132 14.98 -8.52 3.21
CA LEU A 132 14.28 -7.82 2.12
C LEU A 132 13.10 -8.64 1.60
N SER A 133 13.25 -9.96 1.50
CA SER A 133 12.14 -10.87 1.16
C SER A 133 11.03 -10.82 2.23
N SER A 134 11.41 -10.89 3.51
CA SER A 134 10.48 -10.72 4.64
C SER A 134 9.79 -9.36 4.62
N MET A 135 10.54 -8.29 4.34
CA MET A 135 9.99 -6.94 4.19
C MET A 135 8.96 -6.90 3.05
N LYS A 136 9.30 -7.47 1.89
CA LYS A 136 8.38 -7.52 0.74
C LYS A 136 7.09 -8.27 1.07
N ALA A 137 7.18 -9.43 1.73
CA ALA A 137 6.01 -10.20 2.14
C ALA A 137 5.13 -9.43 3.13
N LEU A 138 5.73 -8.68 4.06
CA LEU A 138 4.97 -7.79 4.95
C LEU A 138 4.29 -6.67 4.19
N TYR A 139 4.97 -6.06 3.22
CA TYR A 139 4.35 -5.06 2.35
C TYR A 139 3.15 -5.62 1.58
N GLU A 140 3.30 -6.81 0.99
CA GLU A 140 2.21 -7.51 0.30
C GLU A 140 1.05 -7.87 1.24
N ASN A 141 1.32 -8.25 2.49
CA ASN A 141 0.26 -8.58 3.45
C ASN A 141 -0.40 -7.36 4.10
N PHE A 142 0.38 -6.31 4.35
CA PHE A 142 -0.03 -5.16 5.16
C PHE A 142 -0.61 -4.02 4.32
N PHE A 143 -0.14 -3.89 3.08
CA PHE A 143 -0.56 -2.84 2.15
C PHE A 143 -1.14 -3.38 0.85
N TYR A 144 -1.16 -4.71 0.67
CA TYR A 144 -1.53 -5.35 -0.60
C TYR A 144 -0.68 -4.88 -1.78
N ASP A 145 0.53 -4.38 -1.50
CA ASP A 145 1.37 -3.72 -2.51
C ASP A 145 2.84 -3.83 -2.11
N ILE A 146 3.73 -3.96 -3.09
CA ILE A 146 5.17 -4.10 -2.89
C ILE A 146 5.84 -2.78 -2.49
N PRO A 147 7.05 -2.79 -1.90
CA PRO A 147 7.79 -1.57 -1.66
C PRO A 147 8.02 -0.74 -2.94
N LEU A 148 7.94 0.59 -2.83
CA LEU A 148 8.11 1.55 -3.91
C LEU A 148 9.40 1.29 -4.69
N HIS A 149 10.48 0.94 -3.99
CA HIS A 149 11.78 0.59 -4.57
C HIS A 149 11.67 -0.39 -5.75
N TYR A 150 10.88 -1.45 -5.60
CA TYR A 150 10.73 -2.49 -6.63
C TYR A 150 9.78 -2.09 -7.76
N ARG A 151 9.00 -1.01 -7.60
CA ARG A 151 8.18 -0.44 -8.69
C ARG A 151 8.98 0.46 -9.61
N LEU A 152 10.11 0.99 -9.15
CA LEU A 152 10.92 1.93 -9.93
C LEU A 152 11.65 1.22 -11.07
N ARG A 153 11.61 1.84 -12.25
CA ARG A 153 12.11 1.29 -13.52
C ARG A 153 13.60 0.93 -13.49
N LYS A 154 14.40 1.58 -12.62
CA LYS A 154 15.84 1.29 -12.40
C LYS A 154 16.11 -0.07 -11.74
N TYR A 155 15.13 -0.68 -11.06
CA TYR A 155 15.28 -1.95 -10.31
C TYR A 155 14.62 -3.15 -10.99
N LYS A 156 14.25 -3.05 -12.27
CA LYS A 156 13.82 -4.21 -13.05
C LYS A 156 15.02 -5.08 -13.44
N SER A 157 15.43 -5.99 -12.56
CA SER A 157 16.19 -7.19 -12.96
C SER A 157 15.22 -8.35 -13.23
N THR A 158 15.26 -8.85 -14.47
CA THR A 158 14.68 -10.07 -15.08
C THR A 158 13.46 -10.77 -14.41
N ARG A 159 12.24 -10.29 -14.74
CA ARG A 159 10.93 -10.97 -15.06
C ARG A 159 10.51 -12.31 -14.35
N PRO A 160 9.18 -12.55 -14.14
CA PRO A 160 8.10 -12.13 -15.02
C PRO A 160 7.08 -11.14 -14.45
N ALA A 161 6.46 -10.44 -15.41
CA ALA A 161 5.27 -9.63 -15.23
C ALA A 161 4.07 -10.55 -14.92
N HIS A 162 3.93 -10.91 -13.66
CA HIS A 162 2.64 -11.17 -13.02
C HIS A 162 2.92 -11.12 -11.52
N HIS A 163 2.60 -9.99 -10.89
CA HIS A 163 2.51 -9.98 -9.44
C HIS A 163 1.43 -11.00 -9.07
N PRO A 164 1.73 -12.00 -8.22
CA PRO A 164 0.73 -12.96 -7.77
C PRO A 164 -0.45 -12.17 -7.22
N ARG A 165 -1.67 -12.59 -7.58
CA ARG A 165 -2.87 -11.99 -7.03
C ARG A 165 -2.91 -12.30 -5.54
N VAL A 166 -2.90 -11.25 -4.71
CA VAL A 166 -3.07 -11.39 -3.27
C VAL A 166 -4.55 -11.24 -3.02
N LEU A 167 -5.20 -12.37 -2.78
CA LEU A 167 -6.63 -12.42 -2.55
C LEU A 167 -6.95 -12.02 -1.10
N MET A 168 -7.96 -11.19 -0.95
CA MET A 168 -8.60 -10.85 0.31
C MET A 168 -10.08 -11.23 0.26
N GLN A 169 -10.67 -11.48 1.42
CA GLN A 169 -12.10 -11.79 1.51
C GLN A 169 -12.91 -10.53 1.76
N ILE A 170 -13.99 -10.33 1.01
CA ILE A 170 -14.99 -9.28 1.25
C ILE A 170 -16.38 -9.90 1.45
N LEU A 171 -17.28 -9.15 2.08
CA LEU A 171 -18.64 -9.58 2.35
C LEU A 171 -19.61 -8.84 1.42
N VAL A 172 -20.46 -9.58 0.71
CA VAL A 172 -21.54 -9.00 -0.09
C VAL A 172 -22.88 -9.41 0.53
N LYS A 173 -23.67 -8.42 0.94
CA LYS A 173 -24.99 -8.62 1.53
C LYS A 173 -26.09 -8.20 0.58
N THR A 174 -27.00 -9.12 0.29
CA THR A 174 -28.17 -8.87 -0.55
C THR A 174 -29.28 -8.16 0.24
N LEU A 175 -30.26 -7.61 -0.47
CA LEU A 175 -31.48 -7.05 0.12
C LEU A 175 -32.31 -8.07 0.92
N THR A 176 -32.19 -9.37 0.60
CA THR A 176 -32.86 -10.45 1.35
C THR A 176 -32.15 -10.79 2.66
N GLY A 177 -31.03 -10.11 2.96
CA GLY A 177 -30.23 -10.32 4.17
C GLY A 177 -29.18 -11.42 4.06
N LYS A 178 -29.16 -12.18 2.95
CA LYS A 178 -28.12 -13.18 2.66
C LYS A 178 -26.77 -12.49 2.54
N THR A 179 -25.75 -13.03 3.20
CA THR A 179 -24.36 -12.55 3.11
C THR A 179 -23.51 -13.64 2.48
N MET A 180 -22.69 -13.28 1.50
CA MET A 180 -21.72 -14.16 0.85
C MET A 180 -20.32 -13.59 1.00
N THR A 181 -19.32 -14.46 0.99
CA THR A 181 -17.91 -14.09 1.03
C THR A 181 -17.30 -14.30 -0.35
N LEU A 182 -16.58 -13.30 -0.86
CA LEU A 182 -15.89 -13.37 -2.15
C LEU A 182 -14.39 -13.13 -1.95
N ASP A 183 -13.57 -13.93 -2.64
CA ASP A 183 -12.12 -13.75 -2.71
C ASP A 183 -11.78 -12.82 -3.89
N VAL A 184 -11.21 -11.67 -3.57
CA VAL A 184 -10.94 -10.58 -4.52
C VAL A 184 -9.51 -10.07 -4.38
N ASP A 185 -8.94 -9.56 -5.46
CA ASP A 185 -7.70 -8.78 -5.42
C ASP A 185 -8.05 -7.29 -5.32
N HIS A 186 -7.27 -6.50 -4.58
CA HIS A 186 -7.48 -5.04 -4.48
C HIS A 186 -7.47 -4.33 -5.86
N ARG A 187 -6.83 -4.93 -6.87
CA ARG A 187 -6.77 -4.43 -8.25
C ARG A 187 -7.99 -4.81 -9.07
N ASP A 188 -8.86 -5.68 -8.57
CA ASP A 188 -10.10 -6.02 -9.26
C ASP A 188 -10.95 -4.77 -9.42
N THR A 189 -11.56 -4.65 -10.59
CA THR A 189 -12.54 -3.61 -10.85
C THR A 189 -13.87 -3.95 -10.21
N VAL A 190 -14.73 -2.95 -10.06
CA VAL A 190 -16.12 -3.17 -9.63
C VAL A 190 -16.86 -4.03 -10.65
N GLU A 191 -16.53 -3.95 -11.93
CA GLU A 191 -17.05 -4.85 -12.96
C GLU A 191 -16.62 -6.31 -12.74
N ASP A 192 -15.34 -6.56 -12.43
CA ASP A 192 -14.85 -7.90 -12.09
C ASP A 192 -15.60 -8.49 -10.89
N LEU A 193 -15.84 -7.67 -9.85
CA LEU A 193 -16.62 -8.07 -8.68
C LEU A 193 -18.07 -8.41 -9.06
N LYS A 194 -18.71 -7.62 -9.91
CA LYS A 194 -20.06 -7.94 -10.40
C LYS A 194 -20.11 -9.23 -11.21
N ALA A 195 -19.07 -9.50 -12.02
CA ALA A 195 -18.95 -10.75 -12.75
C ALA A 195 -18.83 -11.95 -11.79
N GLN A 196 -18.07 -11.83 -10.70
CA GLN A 196 -18.03 -12.87 -9.66
C GLN A 196 -19.41 -13.07 -9.01
N ILE A 197 -20.11 -12.00 -8.66
CA ILE A 197 -21.46 -12.07 -8.08
C ILE A 197 -22.44 -12.72 -9.06
N GLN A 198 -22.34 -12.42 -10.36
CA GLN A 198 -23.16 -13.08 -11.39
C GLN A 198 -22.87 -14.59 -11.43
N GLY A 199 -21.61 -15.00 -11.32
CA GLY A 199 -21.23 -16.41 -11.28
C GLY A 199 -21.80 -17.16 -10.06
N VAL A 200 -21.98 -16.48 -8.93
CA VAL A 200 -22.46 -17.08 -7.67
C VAL A 200 -23.99 -17.01 -7.52
N GLU A 201 -24.60 -15.86 -7.83
CA GLU A 201 -26.03 -15.61 -7.62
C GLU A 201 -26.87 -15.65 -8.91
N GLY A 202 -26.24 -15.66 -10.08
CA GLY A 202 -26.92 -15.63 -11.38
C GLY A 202 -27.52 -14.27 -11.76
N ILE A 203 -27.24 -13.21 -10.99
CA ILE A 203 -27.79 -11.87 -11.23
C ILE A 203 -26.99 -11.18 -12.35
N PRO A 204 -27.61 -10.76 -13.46
CA PRO A 204 -26.94 -10.02 -14.54
C PRO A 204 -26.19 -8.76 -14.05
N ILE A 205 -24.99 -8.50 -14.58
CA ILE A 205 -24.09 -7.41 -14.16
C ILE A 205 -24.76 -6.03 -14.21
N ASP A 206 -25.58 -5.78 -15.23
CA ASP A 206 -26.35 -4.56 -15.44
C ASP A 206 -27.46 -4.34 -14.39
N GLN A 207 -27.99 -5.44 -13.87
CA GLN A 207 -28.97 -5.44 -12.77
C GLN A 207 -28.30 -5.27 -11.40
N GLN A 208 -26.97 -5.35 -11.31
CA GLN A 208 -26.25 -5.19 -10.04
C GLN A 208 -25.94 -3.72 -9.74
N ARG A 209 -26.39 -3.26 -8.57
CA ARG A 209 -25.94 -2.01 -7.96
C ARG A 209 -25.22 -2.34 -6.65
N LEU A 210 -23.92 -2.09 -6.62
CA LEU A 210 -23.09 -2.28 -5.43
C LEU A 210 -22.94 -0.96 -4.68
N ILE A 211 -23.12 -1.00 -3.37
CA ILE A 211 -23.04 0.16 -2.48
C ILE A 211 -22.06 -0.16 -1.35
N PHE A 212 -21.09 0.72 -1.13
CA PHE A 212 -20.12 0.62 -0.05
C PHE A 212 -20.05 1.97 0.69
N VAL A 213 -20.17 1.95 2.02
CA VAL A 213 -20.16 3.16 2.87
C VAL A 213 -21.14 4.25 2.34
N GLY A 214 -22.34 3.82 1.94
CA GLY A 214 -23.37 4.72 1.40
C GLY A 214 -23.09 5.26 -0.01
N LYS A 215 -21.97 4.91 -0.64
CA LYS A 215 -21.61 5.32 -2.00
C LYS A 215 -21.83 4.19 -3.00
N GLN A 216 -22.47 4.51 -4.13
CA GLN A 216 -22.55 3.59 -5.26
C GLN A 216 -21.18 3.41 -5.90
N LEU A 217 -20.83 2.16 -6.18
CA LEU A 217 -19.59 1.80 -6.84
C LEU A 217 -19.71 1.95 -8.37
N GLU A 218 -18.65 2.47 -8.98
CA GLU A 218 -18.45 2.71 -10.41
C GLU A 218 -17.61 1.58 -11.04
N ASP A 219 -18.06 1.05 -12.18
CA ASP A 219 -17.54 -0.17 -12.81
C ASP A 219 -16.04 -0.12 -13.15
N MET A 220 -15.56 1.02 -13.65
CA MET A 220 -14.16 1.20 -14.07
C MET A 220 -13.19 1.48 -12.91
N ARG A 221 -13.68 1.58 -11.67
CA ARG A 221 -12.82 1.80 -10.49
C ARG A 221 -12.45 0.47 -9.87
N THR A 222 -11.26 0.43 -9.28
CA THR A 222 -10.75 -0.74 -8.55
C THR A 222 -11.28 -0.77 -7.11
N LEU A 223 -11.22 -1.92 -6.45
CA LEU A 223 -11.56 -2.04 -5.03
C LEU A 223 -10.62 -1.17 -4.16
N ALA A 224 -9.35 -1.04 -4.56
CA ALA A 224 -8.37 -0.16 -3.91
C ALA A 224 -8.77 1.32 -3.96
N ASP A 225 -9.42 1.79 -5.04
CA ASP A 225 -9.90 3.17 -5.16
C ASP A 225 -10.97 3.52 -4.11
N TYR A 226 -11.65 2.52 -3.56
CA TYR A 226 -12.60 2.67 -2.45
C TYR A 226 -12.01 2.34 -1.09
N SER A 227 -10.71 2.08 -1.00
CA SER A 227 -10.04 1.64 0.23
C SER A 227 -10.69 0.39 0.84
N MET A 228 -11.20 -0.53 0.00
CA MET A 228 -11.78 -1.78 0.51
C MET A 228 -10.68 -2.66 1.08
N VAL A 229 -10.94 -3.16 2.28
CA VAL A 229 -10.07 -4.09 3.02
C VAL A 229 -10.78 -5.41 3.25
N LYS A 230 -10.03 -6.39 3.78
CA LYS A 230 -10.60 -7.67 4.21
C LYS A 230 -11.82 -7.45 5.13
N ASN A 231 -12.88 -8.22 4.90
CA ASN A 231 -14.17 -8.18 5.59
C ASN A 231 -15.00 -6.90 5.38
N SER A 232 -14.65 -6.05 4.39
CA SER A 232 -15.51 -4.93 3.99
C SER A 232 -16.89 -5.43 3.57
N LEU A 233 -17.95 -4.75 4.04
CA LEU A 233 -19.34 -5.09 3.75
C LEU A 233 -19.90 -4.23 2.61
N ILE A 234 -20.22 -4.89 1.49
CA ILE A 234 -20.86 -4.29 0.32
C ILE A 234 -22.33 -4.69 0.28
N HIS A 235 -23.20 -3.72 0.03
CA HIS A 235 -24.62 -3.98 -0.18
C HIS A 235 -24.92 -4.16 -1.67
N LEU A 236 -25.50 -5.30 -2.04
CA LEU A 236 -26.01 -5.58 -3.38
C LEU A 236 -27.50 -5.24 -3.45
N VAL A 237 -27.83 -4.29 -4.31
CA VAL A 237 -29.19 -3.84 -4.65
C VAL A 237 -29.47 -4.20 -6.10
N LEU A 238 -30.67 -4.70 -6.38
CA LEU A 238 -31.10 -5.00 -7.74
C LEU A 238 -31.64 -3.75 -8.44
N ARG A 239 -31.27 -3.55 -9.70
CA ARG A 239 -31.91 -2.58 -10.59
C ARG A 239 -32.99 -3.30 -11.40
N PRO A 240 -34.17 -2.68 -11.60
CA PRO A 240 -35.13 -3.18 -12.56
C PRO A 240 -34.53 -3.17 -13.96
N SER A 241 -34.68 -4.26 -14.70
CA SER A 241 -34.37 -4.30 -16.13
C SER A 241 -35.24 -3.28 -16.86
N GLY A 242 -34.64 -2.43 -17.70
CA GLY A 242 -35.42 -1.63 -18.65
C GLY A 242 -36.05 -2.56 -19.68
N CYS A 243 -37.37 -2.49 -19.82
CA CYS A 243 -38.13 -3.21 -20.84
C CYS A 243 -37.83 -2.71 -22.25
#